data_AF-A0A3M9ZZ30-F1
#
_entry.id   AF-A0A3M9ZZ30-F1
#
_cell.length_a   1.000
_cell.length_b   1.000
_cell.length_c   1.000
_cell.angle_alpha   90.00
_cell.angle_beta   90.00
_cell.angle_gamma   90.00
#
_symmetry.space_group_name_H-M   'P 1'
#
loop_
_entity.id
_entity.type
_entity.pdbx_description
1 polymer ?
#
loop_
_entity_poly.entity_id
_entity_poly.type
_entity_poly.pdbx_seq_one_letter_code
_entity_poly.pdbx_strand_id
1 'polypeptide(L)' 'MHDEEPDTFVYKTWPEKFSDMLGEIGVDSEAMEIGTDDVELGDYYSRNFAQTPRMITNRGCVDVKNSNIDVVQIIQKG' A
#
# COMPACT_ATOMS: atom_id res chain seq x y z
N MET A 1 -5.21 -39.58 -5.86
CA MET A 1 -4.27 -38.58 -6.41
C MET A 1 -5.00 -37.27 -6.36
N HIS A 2 -4.72 -36.46 -5.34
CA HIS A 2 -5.18 -35.07 -5.28
C HIS A 2 -4.07 -34.28 -5.99
N ASP A 3 -4.25 -34.05 -7.28
CA ASP A 3 -3.45 -33.06 -8.01
C ASP A 3 -4.02 -31.69 -7.63
N GLU A 4 -3.59 -31.16 -6.49
CA GLU A 4 -3.73 -29.73 -6.21
C GLU A 4 -2.75 -29.03 -7.15
N GLU A 5 -3.28 -28.42 -8.20
CA GLU A 5 -2.52 -27.54 -9.08
C GLU A 5 -1.75 -26.51 -8.22
N PRO A 6 -0.50 -26.18 -8.55
CA PRO A 6 0.24 -25.17 -7.79
C PRO A 6 -0.51 -23.84 -7.88
N ASP A 7 -0.82 -23.26 -6.71
CA ASP A 7 -1.35 -21.90 -6.61
C ASP A 7 -0.54 -20.99 -7.54
N THR A 8 -1.20 -20.48 -8.57
CA THR A 8 -0.53 -19.57 -9.50
C THR A 8 -0.28 -18.26 -8.77
N PHE A 9 0.95 -18.06 -8.29
CA PHE A 9 1.33 -16.82 -7.62
C PHE A 9 1.32 -15.66 -8.64
N VAL A 10 0.29 -14.83 -8.59
CA VAL A 10 0.28 -13.55 -9.30
C VAL A 10 1.21 -12.60 -8.55
N TYR A 11 2.25 -12.12 -9.23
CA TYR A 11 3.12 -11.09 -8.69
C TYR A 11 2.34 -9.78 -8.58
N LYS A 12 1.98 -9.43 -7.35
CA LYS A 12 1.34 -8.16 -7.01
C LYS A 12 2.29 -7.26 -6.24
N THR A 13 2.28 -5.99 -6.59
CA THR A 13 2.90 -4.89 -5.84
C THR A 13 2.17 -4.68 -4.51
N TRP A 14 2.77 -3.89 -3.60
CA TRP A 14 2.11 -3.57 -2.33
C TRP A 14 0.80 -2.78 -2.52
N PRO A 15 0.74 -1.74 -3.39
CA PRO A 15 -0.49 -1.03 -3.70
C PRO A 15 -1.61 -1.97 -4.18
N GLU A 16 -1.31 -2.90 -5.10
CA GLU A 16 -2.30 -3.86 -5.60
C GLU A 16 -2.82 -4.78 -4.49
N LYS A 17 -1.94 -5.31 -3.64
CA LYS A 17 -2.35 -6.16 -2.50
C LYS A 17 -3.23 -5.39 -1.52
N PHE A 18 -2.89 -4.12 -1.24
CA PHE A 18 -3.71 -3.29 -0.36
C PHE A 18 -5.05 -2.93 -0.99
N SER A 19 -5.09 -2.66 -2.30
CA SER A 19 -6.34 -2.46 -3.02
C SER A 19 -7.25 -3.68 -2.95
N ASP A 20 -6.70 -4.90 -3.11
CA ASP A 20 -7.48 -6.14 -2.92
C ASP A 20 -8.04 -6.25 -1.48
N MET A 21 -7.19 -6.03 -0.47
CA MET A 21 -7.60 -6.11 0.94
C MET A 21 -8.66 -5.05 1.31
N LEU A 22 -8.56 -3.86 0.71
CA LEU A 22 -9.58 -2.80 0.86
C LEU A 22 -10.89 -3.20 0.18
N GLY A 23 -10.82 -3.83 -1.01
CA GLY A 23 -11.97 -4.39 -1.69
C GLY A 23 -12.72 -5.43 -0.86
N GLU A 24 -12.02 -6.29 -0.12
CA GLU A 24 -12.63 -7.30 0.78
C GLU A 24 -13.50 -6.69 1.89
N ILE A 25 -13.17 -5.47 2.34
CA ILE A 25 -13.95 -4.74 3.35
C ILE A 25 -14.93 -3.73 2.74
N GLY A 26 -15.09 -3.74 1.40
CA GLY A 26 -16.01 -2.87 0.66
C GLY A 26 -15.49 -1.44 0.45
N VAL A 27 -14.17 -1.24 0.51
CA VAL A 27 -13.53 0.04 0.20
C VAL A 27 -12.99 -0.01 -1.24
N ASP A 28 -13.57 0.83 -2.10
CA ASP A 28 -13.12 0.98 -3.48
C ASP A 28 -11.82 1.77 -3.52
N SER A 29 -10.81 1.23 -4.20
CA SER A 29 -9.48 1.82 -4.22
C SER A 29 -8.65 1.39 -5.42
N GLU A 30 -7.76 2.28 -5.86
CA GLU A 30 -6.94 2.12 -7.05
C GLU A 30 -5.45 2.17 -6.69
N ALA A 31 -4.71 1.13 -7.11
CA ALA A 31 -3.27 1.04 -6.92
C ALA A 31 -2.53 2.04 -7.83
N MET A 32 -1.67 2.86 -7.25
CA MET A 32 -0.86 3.83 -8.00
C MET A 32 0.54 3.28 -8.30
N GLU A 33 1.16 3.77 -9.37
CA GLU A 33 2.54 3.46 -9.70
C GLU A 33 3.49 4.08 -8.66
N ILE A 34 4.45 3.29 -8.17
CA ILE A 34 5.37 3.72 -7.11
C ILE A 34 6.26 4.86 -7.62
N GLY A 35 6.37 5.92 -6.81
CA GLY A 35 7.18 7.11 -7.08
C GLY A 35 6.51 8.12 -7.99
N THR A 36 5.20 8.01 -8.22
CA THR A 36 4.47 8.94 -9.09
C THR A 36 3.69 10.01 -8.33
N ASP A 37 3.32 9.75 -7.08
CA ASP A 37 2.55 10.70 -6.28
C ASP A 37 3.45 11.63 -5.45
N ASP A 38 3.07 12.90 -5.32
CA ASP A 38 3.81 13.89 -4.53
C ASP A 38 3.91 13.48 -3.05
N VAL A 39 2.93 12.72 -2.55
CA VAL A 39 2.97 12.15 -1.20
C VAL A 39 4.14 11.18 -1.03
N GLU A 40 4.76 10.68 -2.10
CA GLU A 40 5.90 9.77 -2.01
C GLU A 40 7.23 10.48 -1.77
N LEU A 41 7.29 11.78 -2.05
CA LEU A 41 8.51 12.59 -2.04
C LEU A 41 8.71 13.37 -0.74
N GLY A 42 7.73 13.34 0.16
CA GLY A 42 7.75 14.08 1.43
C GLY A 42 8.51 13.37 2.55
N ASP A 43 9.01 14.16 3.51
CA ASP A 43 9.55 13.65 4.78
C ASP A 43 8.40 13.44 5.79
N TYR A 44 8.02 12.18 6.02
CA TYR A 44 6.91 11.86 6.93
C TYR A 44 7.36 11.52 8.34
N TYR A 45 7.00 12.39 9.27
CA TYR A 45 7.14 12.17 10.71
C TYR A 45 5.78 11.82 11.31
N SER A 46 5.54 10.55 11.65
CA SER A 46 4.33 10.21 12.42
C SER A 46 4.62 10.26 13.92
N ARG A 47 3.69 10.84 14.69
CA ARG A 47 3.74 10.87 16.17
C ARG A 47 3.79 9.46 16.79
N ASN A 48 3.30 8.46 16.07
CA ASN A 48 3.28 7.06 16.52
C ASN A 48 4.62 6.36 16.25
N PHE A 49 5.48 6.93 15.40
CA PHE A 49 6.86 6.51 15.28
C PHE A 49 7.70 7.38 16.22
N ALA A 50 8.42 6.74 17.14
CA ALA A 50 9.27 7.44 18.10
C ALA A 50 10.19 8.45 17.38
N GLN A 51 10.57 9.55 18.06
CA GLN A 51 11.48 10.61 17.56
C GLN A 51 12.88 10.13 17.10
N THR A 52 13.11 8.82 17.02
CA THR A 52 14.31 8.25 16.42
C THR A 52 14.16 8.32 14.90
N PRO A 53 15.08 8.98 14.17
CA PRO A 53 15.12 8.86 12.73
C PRO A 53 15.30 7.38 12.38
N ARG A 54 14.33 6.84 11.66
CA ARG A 54 14.37 5.47 11.15
C ARG A 54 14.26 5.53 9.64
N MET A 55 14.95 4.61 8.98
CA MET A 55 14.78 4.42 7.55
C MET A 55 13.34 3.92 7.32
N ILE A 56 12.56 4.72 6.60
CA ILE A 56 11.22 4.36 6.16
C ILE A 56 11.33 4.04 4.67
N THR A 57 10.91 2.85 4.27
CA THR A 57 10.85 2.47 2.85
C THR A 57 9.45 2.73 2.34
N ASN A 58 9.32 3.63 1.37
CA ASN A 58 8.06 3.82 0.65
C ASN A 58 7.78 2.59 -0.23
N ARG A 59 6.55 2.08 -0.18
CA ARG A 59 6.07 0.92 -0.95
C ARG A 59 4.99 1.29 -1.97
N GLY A 60 4.67 2.57 -2.14
CA GLY A 60 3.68 3.09 -3.08
C GLY A 60 2.42 3.63 -2.41
N CYS A 61 1.45 4.02 -3.24
CA CYS A 61 0.23 4.69 -2.81
C CYS A 61 -1.03 4.00 -3.37
N VAL A 62 -2.14 4.22 -2.68
CA VAL A 62 -3.47 3.76 -3.08
C VAL A 62 -4.42 4.94 -3.00
N ASP A 63 -5.11 5.23 -4.10
CA ASP A 63 -6.18 6.23 -4.18
C ASP A 63 -7.48 5.58 -3.67
N VAL A 64 -8.17 6.24 -2.73
CA VAL A 64 -9.40 5.71 -2.13
C VAL A 64 -10.60 6.43 -2.68
N LYS A 65 -11.50 5.70 -3.33
CA LYS A 65 -12.71 6.26 -3.94
C LYS A 65 -13.84 6.34 -2.91
N ASN A 66 -14.74 7.31 -3.12
CA ASN A 66 -15.93 7.52 -2.27
C ASN A 66 -15.63 7.73 -0.78
N SER A 67 -14.46 8.29 -0.47
CA SER A 67 -14.01 8.59 0.89
C SER A 67 -13.59 10.06 1.01
N ASN A 68 -13.47 10.55 2.24
CA ASN A 68 -12.82 11.83 2.54
C ASN A 68 -11.28 11.70 2.60
N ILE A 69 -10.76 10.52 2.30
CA ILE A 69 -9.33 10.22 2.22
C ILE A 69 -9.02 10.12 0.74
N ASP A 70 -8.14 11.01 0.24
CA ASP A 70 -7.77 11.02 -1.17
C ASP A 70 -6.74 9.92 -1.48
N VAL A 71 -5.64 9.88 -0.72
CA VAL A 71 -4.52 8.96 -0.95
C VAL A 71 -4.02 8.34 0.37
N VAL A 72 -3.70 7.06 0.32
CA VAL A 72 -3.05 6.32 1.40
C VAL A 72 -1.66 5.88 0.95
N GLN A 73 -0.63 6.35 1.66
CA GLN A 73 0.75 5.91 1.43
C GLN A 73 1.06 4.64 2.24
N ILE A 74 1.68 3.66 1.58
CA ILE A 74 2.13 2.43 2.22
C ILE A 74 3.61 2.57 2.55
N ILE A 75 3.92 2.57 3.85
CA ILE A 75 5.29 2.67 4.34
C ILE A 75 5.69 1.43 5.12
N GLN A 76 6.91 0.93 4.87
CA GLN A 76 7.51 -0.14 5.65
C GLN A 76 8.55 0.42 6.61
N LYS A 77 8.43 0.05 7.88
CA LYS A 77 9.41 0.35 8.91
C LYS A 77 10.61 -0.60 8.80
N GLY A 78 11.82 -0.02 8.79
CA GLY A 78 13.09 -0.75 8.97
C GLY A 78 13.40 -1.12 10.43
#